data_AF-A0AAN7LSU8-F1
#
_entry.id   AF-A0AAN7LSU8-F1
#
_cell.length_a   1.000
_cell.length_b   1.000
_cell.length_c   1.000
_cell.angle_alpha   90.00
_cell.angle_beta   90.00
_cell.angle_gamma   90.00
#
_symmetry.space_group_name_H-M   'P 1'
#
loop_
_entity.id
_entity.type
_entity.pdbx_description
1 polymer ?
#
loop_
_entity_poly.entity_id
_entity_poly.type
_entity_poly.pdbx_seq_one_letter_code
_entity_poly.pdbx_strand_id
1 'polypeptide(L)'
;MARAVEGHRRFLGHRRTISPDRKGLVEVFDRIESREMSEGSSLSRKVRKMHENKQGAPRIRRTVAPGVRGRARFRDEESFYENPYPECICTRKRQL
;
A
#
# COMPACT_ATOMS: atom_id res chain seq x y z
N MET A 1 1.92 7.06 15.20
CA MET A 1 2.21 5.72 15.78
C MET A 1 1.91 4.59 14.80
N ALA A 2 0.68 4.46 14.25
CA ALA A 2 0.31 3.35 13.36
C ALA A 2 1.25 3.14 12.15
N ARG A 3 1.70 4.22 11.49
CA ARG A 3 2.65 4.18 10.36
C ARG A 3 3.99 3.56 10.74
N ALA A 4 4.55 3.92 11.89
CA ALA A 4 5.80 3.37 12.39
C ALA A 4 5.70 1.86 12.67
N VAL A 5 4.56 1.42 13.22
CA VAL A 5 4.27 0.00 13.43
C VAL A 5 4.18 -0.76 12.11
N GLU A 6 3.61 -0.15 11.08
CA GLU A 6 3.59 -0.71 9.72
C GLU A 6 5.01 -0.91 9.16
N GLY A 7 5.88 0.09 9.27
CA GLY A 7 7.26 -0.03 8.80
C GLY A 7 8.08 -1.05 9.59
N HIS A 8 7.88 -1.13 10.90
CA HIS A 8 8.50 -2.17 11.73
C HIS A 8 8.06 -3.58 11.30
N ARG A 9 6.76 -3.78 10.99
CA ARG A 9 6.27 -5.05 10.44
C ARG A 9 6.90 -5.35 9.07
N ARG A 10 7.05 -4.35 8.19
CA ARG A 10 7.75 -4.48 6.89
C ARG A 10 9.18 -4.98 7.07
N PHE A 11 9.90 -4.41 8.03
CA PHE A 11 11.30 -4.74 8.31
C PHE A 11 11.49 -6.18 8.83
N LEU A 12 10.66 -6.65 9.76
CA LEU A 12 10.77 -7.99 10.36
C LEU A 12 10.30 -9.16 9.46
N GLY A 13 10.16 -8.95 8.15
CA GLY A 13 9.70 -10.00 7.23
C GLY A 13 8.18 -10.15 7.20
N HIS A 14 7.47 -9.01 7.12
CA HIS A 14 6.00 -8.90 7.13
C HIS A 14 5.21 -10.11 6.59
N ARG A 15 4.12 -10.43 7.27
CA ARG A 15 3.02 -11.21 6.68
C ARG A 15 2.29 -10.34 5.66
N ARG A 16 1.68 -10.94 4.62
CA ARG A 16 0.83 -10.23 3.66
C ARG A 16 -0.24 -9.42 4.42
N THR A 17 -0.10 -8.10 4.40
CA THR A 17 -1.10 -7.14 4.89
C THR A 17 -1.66 -6.38 3.69
N ILE A 18 -2.91 -5.91 3.78
CA ILE A 18 -3.55 -5.14 2.73
C ILE A 18 -4.05 -3.84 3.36
N SER A 19 -3.73 -2.70 2.74
CA SER A 19 -4.37 -1.43 3.07
C SER A 19 -5.64 -1.29 2.24
N PRO A 20 -6.84 -1.41 2.84
CA PRO A 20 -8.07 -1.45 2.07
C PRO A 20 -8.37 -0.12 1.38
N ASP A 21 -8.78 -0.19 0.12
CA ASP A 21 -9.37 0.91 -0.63
C ASP A 21 -10.79 1.18 -0.13
N ARG A 22 -10.88 1.83 1.02
CA ARG A 22 -12.15 2.04 1.71
C ARG A 22 -13.20 2.71 0.82
N LYS A 23 -12.83 3.73 0.05
CA LYS A 23 -13.77 4.42 -0.85
C LYS A 23 -14.21 3.52 -2.00
N GLY A 24 -13.26 2.90 -2.70
CA GLY A 24 -13.61 2.02 -3.81
C GLY A 24 -14.39 0.78 -3.38
N LEU A 25 -14.17 0.28 -2.16
CA LEU A 25 -14.93 -0.84 -1.61
C LEU A 25 -16.39 -0.46 -1.33
N VAL A 26 -16.66 0.75 -0.85
CA VAL A 26 -18.04 1.25 -0.67
C VAL A 26 -18.77 1.23 -2.01
N GLU A 27 -18.19 1.80 -3.08
CA GLU A 27 -18.80 1.79 -4.41
C GLU A 27 -19.04 0.37 -4.97
N VAL A 28 -18.19 -0.59 -4.58
CA VAL A 28 -18.36 -1.99 -4.95
C VAL A 28 -19.53 -2.61 -4.21
N PHE A 29 -19.69 -2.32 -2.92
CA PHE A 29 -20.80 -2.82 -2.12
C PHE A 29 -22.14 -2.21 -2.57
N ASP A 30 -22.17 -0.91 -2.88
CA ASP A 30 -23.37 -0.23 -3.39
C ASP A 30 -23.90 -0.91 -4.67
N ARG A 31 -23.01 -1.34 -5.57
CA ARG A 31 -23.38 -2.07 -6.80
C ARG A 31 -23.89 -3.48 -6.58
N ILE A 32 -23.46 -4.12 -5.48
CA ILE A 32 -24.00 -5.43 -5.10
C ILE A 32 -25.41 -5.24 -4.56
N GLU A 33 -25.60 -4.23 -3.71
CA GLU A 33 -26.91 -3.88 -3.16
C GLU A 33 -27.90 -3.47 -4.26
N SER A 34 -27.46 -2.71 -5.26
CA SER A 34 -28.27 -2.34 -6.44
C SER A 34 -28.50 -3.48 -7.44
N ARG A 35 -27.96 -4.69 -7.18
CA ARG A 35 -27.99 -5.88 -8.06
C ARG A 35 -27.36 -5.68 -9.44
N GLU A 36 -26.55 -4.65 -9.63
CA GLU A 36 -25.72 -4.48 -10.83
C GLU A 36 -24.57 -5.49 -10.91
N MET A 37 -24.20 -6.07 -9.76
CA MET A 37 -23.12 -7.02 -9.65
C MET A 37 -23.49 -8.11 -8.63
N SER A 38 -23.17 -9.37 -8.96
CA SER A 38 -23.36 -10.50 -8.05
C SER A 38 -22.10 -10.80 -7.25
N GLU A 39 -22.29 -11.37 -6.07
CA GLU A 39 -21.19 -11.97 -5.31
C GLU A 39 -20.61 -13.18 -6.06
N GLY A 40 -19.28 -13.33 -6.03
CA GLY A 40 -18.61 -14.45 -6.68
C GLY A 40 -17.18 -14.16 -7.15
N SER A 41 -16.78 -14.86 -8.20
CA SER A 41 -15.40 -14.82 -8.73
C SER A 41 -15.07 -13.47 -9.39
N SER A 42 -16.05 -12.81 -10.01
CA SER A 42 -15.93 -11.48 -10.61
C SER A 42 -15.61 -10.41 -9.57
N LEU A 43 -16.38 -10.38 -8.47
CA LEU A 43 -16.16 -9.51 -7.32
C LEU A 43 -14.77 -9.74 -6.71
N SER A 44 -14.43 -11.00 -6.45
CA SER A 44 -13.14 -11.39 -5.89
C SER A 44 -11.97 -10.89 -6.76
N ARG A 45 -12.07 -11.03 -8.09
CA ARG A 45 -11.06 -10.54 -9.03
C ARG A 45 -10.95 -9.02 -9.00
N LYS A 46 -12.08 -8.31 -8.95
CA LYS A 46 -12.13 -6.85 -8.88
C LYS A 46 -11.49 -6.32 -7.60
N VAL A 47 -11.86 -6.88 -6.45
CA VAL A 47 -11.26 -6.52 -5.15
C VAL A 47 -9.76 -6.79 -5.15
N ARG A 48 -9.29 -7.93 -5.68
CA ARG A 48 -7.85 -8.22 -5.80
C ARG A 48 -7.13 -7.18 -6.66
N LYS A 49 -7.70 -6.82 -7.82
CA LYS A 49 -7.13 -5.80 -8.72
C LYS A 49 -7.05 -4.42 -8.06
N MET A 50 -8.09 -4.01 -7.32
CA MET A 50 -8.09 -2.74 -6.57
C MET A 50 -6.97 -2.65 -5.52
N HIS A 51 -6.51 -3.79 -5.00
CA HIS A 51 -5.54 -3.87 -3.91
C HIS A 51 -4.17 -4.43 -4.33
N GLU A 52 -3.93 -4.57 -5.64
CA GLU A 52 -2.67 -5.13 -6.17
C GLU A 52 -1.45 -4.34 -5.69
N ASN A 53 -1.53 -3.01 -5.72
CA ASN A 53 -0.47 -2.10 -5.28
C ASN A 53 -0.63 -1.64 -3.81
N LYS A 54 -1.57 -2.22 -3.07
CA LYS A 54 -1.86 -1.89 -1.66
C LYS A 54 -1.48 -3.02 -0.70
N GLN A 55 -0.63 -3.93 -1.17
CA GLN A 55 0.02 -4.93 -0.32
C GLN A 55 1.04 -4.23 0.57
N GLY A 56 1.04 -4.54 1.86
CA GLY A 56 1.97 -3.95 2.84
C GLY A 56 3.39 -4.49 2.75
N ALA A 57 3.78 -5.03 1.59
CA ALA A 57 5.13 -5.44 1.31
C ALA A 57 6.09 -4.24 1.24
N PRO A 58 7.40 -4.46 1.45
CA PRO A 58 8.42 -3.47 1.13
C PRO A 58 8.23 -3.00 -0.32
N ARG A 59 8.04 -1.69 -0.49
CA ARG A 59 7.91 -1.03 -1.78
C ARG A 59 8.83 0.16 -1.82
N ILE A 60 9.08 0.72 -3.00
CA ILE A 60 9.78 2.01 -3.08
C ILE A 60 8.98 3.04 -2.28
N ARG A 61 9.67 3.70 -1.35
CA ARG A 61 9.09 4.77 -0.53
C ARG A 61 8.59 5.89 -1.42
N ARG A 62 7.39 6.39 -1.14
CA ARG A 62 6.83 7.51 -1.92
C ARG A 62 7.62 8.77 -1.64
N THR A 63 8.30 9.26 -2.67
CA THR A 63 8.92 10.58 -2.69
C THR A 63 7.93 11.60 -3.23
N VAL A 64 8.19 12.87 -2.94
CA VAL A 64 7.36 13.97 -3.46
C VAL A 64 7.67 14.20 -4.94
N ALA A 65 6.69 14.74 -5.66
CA ALA A 65 6.86 15.15 -7.05
C ALA A 65 8.07 16.10 -7.22
N PRO A 66 8.82 16.00 -8.34
CA PRO A 66 9.92 16.91 -8.64
C PRO A 66 9.45 18.38 -8.58
N GLY A 67 10.22 19.23 -7.90
CA GLY A 67 9.93 20.67 -7.79
C GLY A 67 9.29 21.12 -6.47
N VAL A 68 8.76 20.20 -5.66
CA VAL A 68 8.25 20.54 -4.32
C VAL A 68 9.40 20.60 -3.32
N ARG A 69 9.66 21.79 -2.77
CA ARG A 69 10.75 22.05 -1.81
C ARG A 69 10.23 22.56 -0.46
N GLY A 70 11.10 22.54 0.54
CA GLY A 70 10.81 23.08 1.87
C GLY A 70 9.73 22.31 2.61
N ARG A 71 8.92 23.02 3.42
CA ARG A 71 7.90 22.40 4.30
C ARG A 71 6.80 21.64 3.56
N ALA A 72 6.52 21.99 2.32
CA ALA A 72 5.51 21.31 1.51
C ALA A 72 5.90 19.83 1.26
N ARG A 73 7.20 19.55 1.12
CA ARG A 73 7.71 18.19 0.92
C ARG A 73 7.32 17.25 2.07
N PHE A 74 7.44 17.69 3.31
CA PHE A 74 7.18 16.85 4.48
C PHE A 74 5.70 16.44 4.64
N ARG A 75 4.77 17.08 3.92
CA ARG A 75 3.35 16.72 3.95
C ARG A 75 3.06 15.49 3.10
N ASP A 76 3.72 15.39 1.95
CA ASP A 76 3.46 14.35 0.95
C ASP A 76 4.48 13.22 0.98
N GLU A 77 5.65 13.45 1.58
CA GLU A 77 6.70 12.46 1.72
C GLU A 77 6.32 11.40 2.75
N GLU A 78 6.48 10.14 2.36
CA GLU A 78 6.36 9.02 3.29
C GLU A 78 7.56 9.00 4.24
N SER A 79 7.30 8.82 5.54
CA SER A 79 8.37 8.77 6.54
C SER A 79 9.21 7.50 6.38
N PHE A 80 10.50 7.59 6.68
CA PHE A 80 11.40 6.44 6.81
C PHE A 80 10.80 5.33 7.70
N TYR A 81 10.24 5.70 8.85
CA TYR A 81 9.67 4.73 9.81
C TYR A 81 8.40 4.06 9.30
N GLU A 82 7.75 4.63 8.28
CA GLU A 82 6.60 4.00 7.62
C GLU A 82 7.08 2.94 6.62
N ASN A 83 8.17 3.21 5.89
CA ASN A 83 8.72 2.29 4.91
C ASN A 83 10.25 2.40 4.84
N PRO A 84 10.99 1.51 5.52
CA PRO A 84 12.44 1.53 5.54
C PRO A 84 13.11 1.08 4.23
N TYR A 85 12.35 0.62 3.24
CA TYR A 85 12.88 0.24 1.93
C TYR A 85 13.17 1.51 1.08
N PRO A 86 14.33 1.60 0.40
CA PRO A 86 15.37 0.57 0.22
C PRO A 86 16.51 0.60 1.25
N GLU A 87 16.55 1.57 2.17
CA GLU A 87 17.73 1.84 3.01
C GLU A 87 18.03 0.70 4.01
N CYS A 88 17.03 0.19 4.71
CA CYS A 88 17.21 -0.91 5.67
C CYS A 88 16.75 -2.27 5.15
N ILE A 89 15.96 -2.28 4.09
CA ILE A 89 15.43 -3.50 3.47
C ILE A 89 16.03 -3.56 2.07
N CYS A 90 17.22 -4.15 1.93
CA CYS A 90 17.85 -4.37 0.63
C CYS A 90 17.51 -5.79 0.15
N THR A 91 17.23 -5.97 -1.14
CA THR A 91 17.45 -7.28 -1.76
C THR A 91 18.92 -7.59 -1.61
N ARG A 92 19.26 -8.72 -0.95
CA ARG A 92 20.65 -9.22 -0.98
C ARG A 92 21.03 -9.27 -2.45
N LYS A 93 22.11 -8.58 -2.85
CA LYS A 93 22.73 -8.87 -4.15
C LYS A 93 22.93 -10.39 -4.15
N ARG A 94 22.33 -11.10 -5.11
CA ARG A 94 22.78 -12.46 -5.41
C ARG A 94 24.29 -12.35 -5.54
N GLN A 95 25.02 -12.99 -4.64
CA GLN A 95 26.46 -13.20 -4.84
C GLN A 95 26.54 -14.00 -6.13
N LEU A 96 26.96 -13.33 -7.20
CA LEU A 96 27.45 -13.95 -8.41
C LEU A 96 28.89 -14.40 -8.12
#